data_AF-A0A842LN98-F1
#
_entry.id   AF-A0A842LN98-F1
#
_cell.length_a   1.000
_cell.length_b   1.000
_cell.length_c   1.000
_cell.angle_alpha   90.00
_cell.angle_beta   90.00
_cell.angle_gamma   90.00
#
_symmetry.space_group_name_H-M   'P 1'
#
loop_
_entity.id
_entity.type
_entity.pdbx_description
1 polymer ?
#
loop_
_entity_poly.entity_id
_entity_poly.type
_entity_poly.pdbx_seq_one_letter_code
_entity_poly.pdbx_strand_id
1 'polypeptide(L)'
;MKFMVEVRIRLKKGMLNPEAATIERALALLGYEVEDTDTTDVITFTMDEDSLEAVEREVEDMCQRLLCNPVIHDYDVSINEMEG
;
A
#
# COMPACT_ATOMS: atom_id res chain seq x y z
N MET A 1 -8.96 -15.57 -15.66
CA MET A 1 -8.44 -16.15 -14.40
C MET A 1 -8.64 -15.09 -13.33
N LYS A 2 -8.99 -15.46 -12.10
CA LYS A 2 -9.22 -14.45 -11.05
C LYS A 2 -7.97 -14.21 -10.25
N PHE A 3 -7.63 -12.95 -10.06
CA PHE A 3 -6.48 -12.53 -9.27
C PHE A 3 -6.94 -11.58 -8.17
N MET A 4 -6.51 -11.85 -6.95
CA MET A 4 -6.59 -10.90 -5.84
C MET A 4 -5.34 -10.03 -5.86
N VAL A 5 -5.54 -8.72 -5.95
CA VAL A 5 -4.48 -7.71 -5.93
C VAL A 5 -4.53 -6.97 -4.60
N GLU A 6 -3.36 -6.78 -3.99
CA GLU A 6 -3.13 -5.86 -2.88
C GLU A 6 -2.10 -4.82 -3.33
N VAL A 7 -2.47 -3.54 -3.24
CA VAL A 7 -1.56 -2.40 -3.45
C VAL A 7 -1.33 -1.74 -2.10
N ARG A 8 -0.11 -1.80 -1.60
CA ARG A 8 0.32 -1.21 -0.34
C ARG A 8 1.05 0.10 -0.60
N ILE A 9 0.54 1.20 -0.08
CA ILE A 9 1.01 2.56 -0.38
C ILE A 9 1.57 3.21 0.89
N ARG A 10 2.76 3.79 0.80
CA ARG A 10 3.46 4.44 1.93
C ARG A 10 4.03 5.77 1.51
N LEU A 11 4.21 6.67 2.46
CA LEU A 11 4.97 7.89 2.23
C LEU A 11 6.45 7.54 1.95
N LYS A 12 7.07 8.27 1.01
CA LYS A 12 8.50 8.15 0.72
C LYS A 12 9.33 8.46 1.96
N LYS A 13 10.49 7.80 2.07
CA LYS A 13 11.45 8.06 3.15
C LYS A 13 11.79 9.55 3.25
N GLY A 14 11.69 10.10 4.46
CA GLY A 14 11.98 11.51 4.74
C GLY A 14 10.78 12.45 4.58
N MET A 15 9.64 11.95 4.09
CA MET A 15 8.38 12.67 4.18
C MET A 15 7.86 12.66 5.62
N LEU A 16 7.32 13.78 6.06
CA LEU A 16 6.68 13.85 7.37
C LEU A 16 5.35 13.09 7.33
N ASN A 17 5.15 12.19 8.29
CA ASN A 17 3.87 11.55 8.55
C ASN A 17 3.28 12.06 9.89
N PRO A 18 2.47 13.14 9.89
CA PRO A 18 1.91 13.70 11.12
C PRO A 18 0.97 12.76 11.86
N GLU A 19 0.31 11.86 11.13
CA GLU A 19 -0.61 10.87 11.70
C GLU A 19 0.16 9.84 12.52
N ALA A 20 1.19 9.23 11.92
CA ALA A 20 2.05 8.27 12.60
C ALA A 20 2.71 8.87 13.85
N ALA A 21 3.20 10.11 13.75
CA ALA A 21 3.77 10.83 14.90
C ALA A 21 2.75 11.06 16.03
N THR A 22 1.47 11.26 15.69
CA THR A 22 0.40 11.41 16.68
C THR A 22 0.08 10.07 17.36
N ILE A 23 0.05 8.98 16.58
CA ILE A 23 -0.17 7.62 17.08
C ILE A 23 0.96 7.21 18.03
N GLU A 24 2.23 7.42 17.65
CA GLU A 24 3.39 7.11 18.49
C GLU A 24 3.32 7.80 19.86
N ARG A 25 3.00 9.10 19.86
CA ARG A 25 2.81 9.87 21.10
C ARG A 25 1.66 9.34 21.94
N ALA A 26 0.55 8.96 21.32
CA ALA A 26 -0.59 8.39 22.02
C ALA A 26 -0.23 7.04 22.68
N LEU A 27 0.54 6.20 21.98
CA LEU A 27 1.04 4.93 22.52
C LEU A 27 1.98 5.15 23.71
N ALA A 28 2.88 6.14 23.64
CA ALA A 28 3.75 6.51 24.75
C ALA A 28 2.97 6.97 26.00
N LEU A 29 1.88 7.74 25.83
CA LEU A 29 1.01 8.15 26.94
C LEU A 29 0.30 6.96 27.61
N LEU A 30 0.08 5.87 26.87
CA LEU A 30 -0.48 4.62 27.40
C LEU A 30 0.57 3.70 28.02
N GLY A 31 1.86 4.09 27.99
CA GLY A 31 2.96 3.32 28.56
C GLY A 31 3.56 2.29 27.61
N TYR A 32 3.28 2.36 26.31
CA TYR A 32 3.93 1.53 25.29
C TYR A 32 5.13 2.27 24.69
N GLU A 33 6.27 1.58 24.62
CA GLU A 33 7.47 2.07 23.93
C GLU A 33 7.51 1.47 22.52
N VAL A 34 7.35 2.31 21.51
CA VAL A 34 7.44 1.95 20.09
C VAL A 34 8.33 2.97 19.37
N GLU A 35 8.98 2.54 18.30
CA GLU A 35 9.86 3.36 17.46
C GLU A 35 9.48 3.16 16.00
N ASP A 36 9.86 4.12 15.14
CA ASP A 36 9.63 4.08 13.69
C ASP A 36 8.16 3.84 13.28
N THR A 37 7.22 4.48 14.00
CA THR A 37 5.80 4.37 13.67
C THR A 37 5.53 4.97 12.29
N ASP A 38 4.77 4.25 11.46
CA ASP A 38 4.32 4.72 10.14
C ASP A 38 2.86 4.31 9.89
N THR A 39 2.22 4.99 8.93
CA THR A 39 0.91 4.61 8.42
C THR A 39 1.00 4.22 6.94
N THR A 40 0.11 3.35 6.51
CA THR A 40 0.15 2.74 5.18
C THR A 40 -1.28 2.51 4.74
N ASP A 41 -1.58 2.87 3.49
CA ASP A 41 -2.85 2.54 2.86
C ASP A 41 -2.74 1.20 2.14
N VAL A 42 -3.76 0.37 2.26
CA VAL A 42 -3.85 -0.92 1.57
C VAL A 42 -5.13 -0.95 0.75
N ILE A 43 -4.98 -1.03 -0.57
CA ILE A 43 -6.08 -1.10 -1.53
C ILE A 43 -6.12 -2.52 -2.07
N THR A 44 -7.23 -3.23 -1.86
CA THR A 44 -7.42 -4.58 -2.39
C THR A 44 -8.57 -4.63 -3.38
N PHE A 45 -8.40 -5.41 -4.44
CA PHE A 45 -9.42 -5.64 -5.46
C PHE A 45 -9.18 -6.97 -6.18
N THR A 46 -10.20 -7.42 -6.91
CA THR A 46 -10.12 -8.63 -7.73
C THR A 46 -10.21 -8.26 -9.20
N MET A 47 -9.38 -8.87 -10.03
CA MET A 47 -9.38 -8.73 -11.48
C MET A 47 -9.66 -10.08 -12.14
N ASP A 48 -10.36 -10.09 -13.26
CA ASP A 48 -10.46 -11.26 -14.14
C ASP A 48 -9.62 -10.98 -15.38
N GLU A 49 -8.52 -11.70 -15.53
CA GLU A 49 -7.53 -11.48 -16.57
C GLU A 49 -6.95 -12.78 -17.11
N ASP A 50 -6.37 -12.71 -18.30
CA ASP A 50 -5.86 -13.89 -19.00
C ASP A 50 -4.52 -14.40 -18.45
N SER A 51 -3.74 -13.56 -17.76
CA SER A 51 -2.45 -13.92 -17.19
C SER A 51 -2.01 -13.00 -16.05
N LEU A 52 -1.04 -13.47 -15.25
CA LEU A 52 -0.39 -12.64 -14.21
C LEU A 52 0.25 -11.38 -14.80
N GLU A 53 0.93 -11.50 -15.95
CA GLU A 53 1.59 -10.38 -16.63
C GLU A 53 0.59 -9.29 -17.07
N ALA A 54 -0.62 -9.69 -17.48
CA ALA A 54 -1.68 -8.74 -17.80
C ALA A 54 -2.11 -7.94 -16.57
N VAL A 55 -2.31 -8.61 -15.43
CA VAL A 55 -2.64 -7.97 -14.16
C VAL A 55 -1.53 -7.03 -13.70
N GLU A 56 -0.27 -7.46 -13.73
CA GLU A 56 0.88 -6.64 -13.34
C GLU A 56 0.92 -5.32 -14.11
N ARG A 57 0.77 -5.38 -15.45
CA ARG A 57 0.79 -4.20 -16.31
C ARG A 57 -0.37 -3.25 -16.02
N GLU A 58 -1.57 -3.78 -15.83
CA GLU A 58 -2.74 -2.94 -15.54
C GLU A 58 -2.66 -2.30 -14.15
N VAL A 59 -2.25 -3.05 -13.14
CA VAL A 59 -2.09 -2.53 -11.77
C VAL A 59 -1.01 -1.45 -11.73
N GLU A 60 0.08 -1.61 -12.49
CA GLU A 60 1.10 -0.58 -12.61
C GLU A 60 0.55 0.71 -13.23
N ASP A 61 -0.26 0.64 -14.30
CA ASP A 61 -0.93 1.80 -14.89
C ASP A 61 -1.89 2.46 -13.87
N MET A 62 -2.66 1.67 -13.12
CA MET A 62 -3.54 2.16 -12.06
C MET A 62 -2.76 2.91 -10.97
N CYS A 63 -1.63 2.36 -10.53
CA CYS A 63 -0.75 2.99 -9.54
C CYS A 63 -0.21 4.32 -10.03
N GLN A 64 0.27 4.39 -11.27
CA GLN A 64 0.85 5.61 -11.85
C GLN A 64 -0.20 6.71 -12.09
N ARG A 65 -1.44 6.33 -12.43
CA ARG A 65 -2.47 7.29 -12.84
C ARG A 65 -3.39 7.74 -11.72
N LEU A 66 -3.62 6.91 -10.71
CA LEU A 66 -4.65 7.17 -9.71
C LEU A 66 -4.25 6.76 -8.30
N LEU A 67 -3.81 5.51 -8.10
CA LEU A 67 -3.72 4.97 -6.74
C LEU A 67 -2.59 5.63 -5.95
N CYS A 68 -1.49 5.98 -6.61
CA CYS A 68 -0.32 6.55 -5.96
C CYS A 68 0.00 7.96 -6.48
N ASN A 69 0.44 8.84 -5.59
CA ASN A 69 1.09 10.09 -6.00
C ASN A 69 2.60 9.84 -6.12
N PRO A 70 3.18 9.86 -7.34
CA PRO A 70 4.58 9.47 -7.56
C PRO A 70 5.60 10.42 -6.92
N VAL A 71 5.18 11.62 -6.52
CA VAL A 71 6.07 12.58 -5.85
C VAL A 71 6.31 12.18 -4.41
N ILE A 72 5.29 11.68 -3.72
CA ILE A 72 5.30 11.52 -2.26
C ILE A 72 5.07 10.08 -1.79
N HIS A 73 4.60 9.17 -2.65
CA HIS A 73 4.32 7.78 -2.29
C HIS A 73 5.33 6.82 -2.93
N ASP A 74 5.69 5.80 -2.15
CA ASP A 74 6.19 4.51 -2.64
C ASP A 74 5.05 3.48 -2.52
N TYR A 75 5.09 2.42 -3.33
CA TYR A 75 4.10 1.35 -3.24
C TYR A 75 4.70 -0.02 -3.54
N ASP A 76 4.05 -1.06 -3.00
CA ASP A 76 4.30 -2.46 -3.30
C ASP A 76 3.01 -3.11 -3.80
N VAL A 77 3.12 -4.03 -4.76
CA VAL A 77 2.00 -4.77 -5.32
C VAL A 77 2.17 -6.26 -5.01
N SER A 78 1.14 -6.89 -4.49
CA SER A 78 1.04 -8.34 -4.34
C SER A 78 -0.14 -8.85 -5.15
N ILE A 79 0.09 -9.87 -5.96
CA ILE A 79 -0.94 -10.49 -6.81
C ILE A 79 -0.97 -11.98 -6.48
N ASN A 80 -2.15 -12.49 -6.17
CA ASN A 80 -2.39 -13.90 -5.89
C ASN A 80 -3.46 -14.41 -6.84
N GLU A 81 -3.14 -15.46 -7.60
CA GLU A 81 -4.14 -16.20 -8.36
C GLU A 81 -5.11 -16.88 -7.39
N MET A 82 -6.40 -16.69 -7.62
CA MET A 82 -7.45 -17.32 -6.83
C MET A 82 -7.75 -18.67 -7.46
N GLU A 83 -7.38 -19.76 -6.78
CA GLU A 83 -7.86 -21.09 -7.14
C GLU A 83 -9.40 -21.10 -7.03
N GLY A 84 -10.05 -21.41 -8.15
CA GLY A 84 -11.50 -21.59 -8.24
C GLY A 84 -11.94 -22.99 -7.89
#